data_AF-A0A967STW5-F1
#
_entry.id   AF-A0A967STW5-F1
#
_cell.length_a   1.000
_cell.length_b   1.000
_cell.length_c   1.000
_cell.angle_alpha   90.00
_cell.angle_beta   90.00
_cell.angle_gamma   90.00
#
_symmetry.space_group_name_H-M   'P 1'
#
loop_
_entity.id
_entity.type
_entity.pdbx_description
1 polymer ?
#
loop_
_entity_poly.entity_id
_entity_poly.type
_entity_poly.pdbx_seq_one_letter_code
_entity_poly.pdbx_strand_id
1 'polypeptide(L)' 'GPVPDPVEAIPLGRARRVREGDDVTVVSLGVGVHRALEAAAALEGDIDLEVLDLRGSR' A
#
# COMPACT_ATOMS: atom_id res chain seq x y z
N GLY A 1 16.68 -25.66 -8.42
CA GLY A 1 17.40 -24.64 -9.22
C GLY A 1 18.20 -23.75 -8.29
N PRO A 2 19.15 -22.94 -8.79
CA PRO A 2 19.91 -22.01 -7.96
C PRO A 2 18.98 -20.96 -7.31
N VAL A 3 19.34 -20.52 -6.11
CA VAL A 3 18.65 -19.41 -5.43
C VAL A 3 19.00 -18.11 -6.17
N PRO A 4 18.02 -17.25 -6.48
CA PRO A 4 18.27 -15.96 -7.12
C PRO A 4 19.21 -15.06 -6.32
N ASP A 5 19.79 -14.07 -6.99
CA ASP A 5 20.64 -13.04 -6.41
C ASP A 5 20.02 -12.36 -5.17
N PRO A 6 20.84 -11.81 -4.26
CA PRO A 6 20.35 -11.18 -3.04
C PRO A 6 19.34 -10.06 -3.35
N VAL A 7 18.15 -10.20 -2.77
CA VAL A 7 17.07 -9.22 -2.86
C VAL A 7 17.41 -7.97 -2.06
N GLU A 8 17.11 -6.80 -2.62
CA GLU A 8 17.25 -5.53 -1.92
C GLU A 8 16.29 -5.47 -0.72
N ALA A 9 16.83 -5.15 0.46
CA ALA A 9 16.03 -5.07 1.68
C ALA A 9 15.11 -3.84 1.64
N ILE A 10 13.85 -4.03 2.01
CA ILE A 10 12.92 -2.91 2.19
C ILE A 10 13.26 -2.20 3.51
N PRO A 11 13.40 -0.86 3.52
CA PRO A 11 13.64 -0.11 4.74
C PRO A 11 12.49 -0.28 5.74
N LEU A 12 12.85 -0.64 6.97
CA LEU A 12 11.93 -0.66 8.10
C LEU A 12 11.54 0.77 8.50
N GLY A 13 10.35 0.91 9.10
CA GLY A 13 9.80 2.22 9.51
C GLY A 13 9.42 3.15 8.36
N ARG A 14 9.44 2.68 7.10
CA ARG A 14 9.04 3.47 5.93
C ARG A 14 7.77 2.90 5.30
N ALA A 15 6.67 3.63 5.47
CA ALA A 15 5.43 3.39 4.75
C ALA A 15 5.64 3.56 3.24
N ARG A 16 4.82 2.88 2.44
CA ARG A 16 4.82 2.95 0.98
C ARG A 16 3.45 3.37 0.49
N ARG A 17 3.41 4.42 -0.33
CA ARG A 17 2.23 4.74 -1.12
C ARG A 17 2.03 3.67 -2.19
N VAL A 18 0.90 2.97 -2.15
CA VAL A 18 0.55 1.91 -3.11
C VAL A 18 -0.44 2.39 -4.17
N ARG A 19 -1.20 3.45 -3.87
CA ARG A 19 -2.10 4.15 -4.81
C ARG A 19 -2.04 5.64 -4.48
N GLU A 20 -1.97 6.49 -5.50
CA GLU A 20 -2.08 7.94 -5.35
C GLU A 20 -3.55 8.36 -5.29
N GLY A 21 -3.86 9.46 -4.61
CA GLY A 21 -5.17 10.08 -4.64
C GLY A 21 -5.21 11.33 -3.76
N ASP A 22 -6.21 12.18 -3.96
CA ASP A 22 -6.19 13.53 -3.37
C ASP A 22 -7.38 13.86 -2.44
N ASP A 23 -8.44 13.05 -2.42
CA ASP A 23 -9.63 13.33 -1.59
C ASP A 23 -9.48 12.80 -0.17
N VAL A 24 -8.98 11.57 0.00
CA VAL A 24 -8.85 10.89 1.29
C VAL A 24 -7.63 9.98 1.33
N THR A 25 -6.85 10.03 2.40
CA THR A 25 -5.76 9.08 2.68
C THR A 25 -6.21 7.92 3.56
N VAL A 26 -6.04 6.69 3.08
CA VAL A 26 -6.26 5.45 3.82
C VAL A 26 -4.93 4.84 4.22
N VAL A 27 -4.67 4.79 5.53
CA VAL A 27 -3.46 4.18 6.10
C VAL A 27 -3.79 2.79 6.63
N SER A 28 -3.10 1.76 6.13
CA SER A 28 -3.39 0.37 6.50
C SER A 28 -2.15 -0.54 6.52
N LEU A 29 -2.36 -1.81 6.84
CA LEU A 29 -1.33 -2.85 6.91
C LEU A 29 -1.90 -4.20 6.45
N GLY A 30 -1.09 -4.99 5.74
CA GLY A 30 -1.41 -6.38 5.39
C GLY A 30 -2.71 -6.49 4.60
N VAL A 31 -3.63 -7.35 5.05
CA VAL A 31 -4.92 -7.56 4.37
C VAL A 31 -5.75 -6.27 4.23
N GLY A 32 -5.62 -5.34 5.16
CA GLY A 32 -6.35 -4.06 5.11
C GLY A 32 -5.94 -3.20 3.92
N VAL A 33 -4.70 -3.30 3.43
CA VAL A 33 -4.24 -2.61 2.22
C VAL A 33 -4.99 -3.13 0.99
N HIS A 34 -5.18 -4.45 0.87
CA HIS A 34 -5.94 -5.03 -0.24
C HIS A 34 -7.40 -4.58 -0.23
N ARG A 35 -8.02 -4.51 0.96
CA ARG A 35 -9.39 -4.00 1.11
C ARG A 35 -9.50 -2.52 0.78
N ALA A 36 -8.49 -1.72 1.12
CA ALA A 36 -8.43 -0.31 0.73
C ALA A 36 -8.34 -0.14 -0.79
N LEU A 37 -7.57 -0.99 -1.47
CA LEU A 37 -7.49 -0.98 -2.94
C LEU A 37 -8.80 -1.41 -3.60
N GLU A 38 -9.49 -2.43 -3.06
CA GLU A 38 -10.83 -2.82 -3.52
C GLU A 38 -11.84 -1.68 -3.35
N ALA A 39 -11.80 -0.98 -2.21
CA ALA A 39 -12.65 0.18 -1.97
C ALA A 39 -12.32 1.36 -2.92
N ALA A 40 -11.04 1.61 -3.19
CA ALA A 40 -10.61 2.65 -4.12
C ALA A 40 -11.09 2.38 -5.55
N ALA A 41 -11.12 1.12 -5.98
CA ALA A 41 -11.70 0.74 -7.26
C ALA A 41 -13.24 0.89 -7.27
N ALA A 42 -13.90 0.58 -6.15
CA ALA A 42 -15.37 0.70 -6.05
C ALA A 42 -15.87 2.16 -6.01
N LEU A 43 -15.00 3.10 -5.62
CA LEU A 43 -15.32 4.53 -5.50
C LEU A 43 -14.72 5.38 -6.65
N GLU A 44 -14.15 4.75 -7.66
CA GLU A 44 -13.51 5.44 -8.77
C GLU A 44 -14.50 6.38 -9.49
N GLY A 45 -14.13 7.65 -9.61
CA GLY A 45 -14.98 8.71 -10.19
C GLY A 45 -15.82 9.48 -9.16
N ASP A 46 -16.03 8.93 -7.97
CA ASP A 46 -16.75 9.58 -6.86
C ASP A 46 -15.79 10.13 -5.80
N ILE A 47 -14.79 9.32 -5.39
CA ILE A 47 -13.78 9.67 -4.38
C ILE A 47 -12.42 9.11 -4.79
N ASP A 48 -11.39 9.94 -4.80
CA ASP A 48 -10.02 9.56 -5.10
C ASP A 48 -9.20 9.24 -3.84
N LEU A 49 -8.92 7.95 -3.63
CA LEU A 49 -8.26 7.45 -2.41
C LEU A 49 -6.74 7.29 -2.54
N GLU A 50 -5.96 8.05 -1.77
CA GLU A 50 -4.56 7.68 -1.51
C GLU A 50 -4.52 6.46 -0.58
N VAL A 51 -3.71 5.46 -0.89
CA VAL A 51 -3.53 4.28 -0.03
C VAL A 51 -2.08 4.15 0.39
N LEU A 52 -1.84 4.17 1.70
CA LEU A 52 -0.54 3.99 2.34
C LEU A 52 -0.47 2.64 3.05
N ASP A 53 0.51 1.82 2.66
CA ASP A 53 0.88 0.58 3.36
C ASP A 53 1.99 0.87 4.37
N LEU A 54 1.72 0.65 5.66
CA LEU A 54 2.68 0.89 6.74
C LEU A 54 3.89 -0.07 6.72
N ARG A 55 3.78 -1.22 6.05
CA ARG A 55 4.87 -2.23 5.92
C ARG A 55 5.44 -2.78 7.24
N GLY A 56 4.72 -2.63 8.35
CA GLY A 56 5.10 -3.13 9.68
C GLY A 56 5.82 -2.07 10.51
N SER A 57 5.38 -1.89 11.75
CA SER A 57 5.93 -0.90 12.69
C SER A 57 6.96 -1.53 13.64
N ARG A 58 8.17 -1.74 13.15
CA ARG A 58 9.39 -1.74 13.98
C ARG A 58 10.53 -1.14 13.18
#